data_AF-A0A5M6IBJ1-F1
#
_entry.id   AF-A0A5M6IBJ1-F1
#
_cell.length_a   1.000
_cell.length_b   1.000
_cell.length_c   1.000
_cell.angle_alpha   90.00
_cell.angle_beta   90.00
_cell.angle_gamma   90.00
#
_symmetry.space_group_name_H-M   'P 1'
#
loop_
_entity.id
_entity.type
_entity.pdbx_description
1 polymer ?
#
loop_
_entity_poly.entity_id
_entity_poly.type
_entity_poly.pdbx_seq_one_letter_code
_entity_poly.pdbx_strand_id
1 'polypeptide(L)'
;MFARLWQSAMIALARSPRVTHFMQTARITAGLRDRFVASGDATDAVARAQALFRDQGLRSSLFYLGEYVDQPALVDENVAAKQAVIQALRGTGLDVHVSVDMTQVGHLLDPALAARHLDTIAETLRDGAADAPPDGLHVLMLDMEDPSVVDATIALHDGLADRGLPVALTLQAYLKRTEADLDAQIRRGGAVRLVKGAFVGTPAIAYTRRADIKANSRRLIDRMFSAEARAAGFYPIVATHDARLTAYTRERARAGGWPPGSYEFEMLLGVREPLARALVAEGERVRLYVPFGRDWWPYSVRRIGENPANAWLLTRSLVG
;
A
#
# COMPACT_ATOMS: atom_id res chain seq x y z
N MET A 1 -22.61 -10.06 -15.90
CA MET A 1 -23.79 -9.67 -15.09
C MET A 1 -23.56 -9.97 -13.60
N PHE A 2 -23.24 -11.21 -13.24
CA PHE A 2 -22.96 -11.64 -11.85
C PHE A 2 -21.88 -10.82 -11.11
N ALA A 3 -20.71 -10.60 -11.72
CA ALA A 3 -19.62 -9.86 -11.08
C ALA A 3 -19.96 -8.38 -10.77
N ARG A 4 -20.81 -7.74 -11.59
CA ARG A 4 -21.27 -6.35 -11.34
C ARG A 4 -22.30 -6.30 -10.22
N LEU A 5 -23.23 -7.26 -10.19
CA LEU A 5 -24.21 -7.39 -9.10
C LEU A 5 -23.54 -7.71 -7.76
N TRP A 6 -22.53 -8.58 -7.77
CA TRP A 6 -21.68 -8.89 -6.61
C TRP A 6 -20.99 -7.64 -6.07
N GLN A 7 -20.28 -6.90 -6.93
CA GLN A 7 -19.57 -5.69 -6.52
C GLN A 7 -20.52 -4.63 -5.95
N SER A 8 -21.70 -4.42 -6.57
CA SER A 8 -22.72 -3.50 -6.06
C SER A 8 -23.28 -3.93 -4.69
N ALA A 9 -23.52 -5.22 -4.48
CA ALA A 9 -23.97 -5.76 -3.20
C ALA A 9 -22.93 -5.56 -2.09
N MET A 10 -21.65 -5.77 -2.40
CA MET A 10 -20.55 -5.54 -1.46
C MET A 10 -20.38 -4.05 -1.13
N ILE A 11 -20.53 -3.16 -2.10
CA ILE A 11 -20.55 -1.71 -1.84
C ILE A 11 -21.71 -1.32 -0.92
N ALA A 12 -22.90 -1.91 -1.12
CA ALA A 12 -24.05 -1.67 -0.26
C ALA A 12 -23.82 -2.17 1.18
N LEU A 13 -23.20 -3.34 1.35
CA LEU A 13 -22.81 -3.88 2.65
C LEU A 13 -21.77 -3.00 3.37
N ALA A 14 -20.77 -2.50 2.63
CA ALA A 14 -19.74 -1.61 3.17
C ALA A 14 -20.29 -0.25 3.63
N ARG A 15 -21.42 0.19 3.06
CA ARG A 15 -22.08 1.47 3.37
C ARG A 15 -23.15 1.37 4.46
N SER A 16 -23.48 0.18 4.96
CA SER A 16 -24.54 -0.02 5.95
C SER A 16 -24.01 0.12 7.38
N PRO A 17 -24.39 1.17 8.14
CA PRO A 17 -23.85 1.40 9.49
C PRO A 17 -24.19 0.28 10.48
N ARG A 18 -25.37 -0.34 10.36
CA ARG A 18 -25.79 -1.46 11.21
C ARG A 18 -24.98 -2.73 10.95
N VAL A 19 -24.69 -3.01 9.68
CA VAL A 19 -23.86 -4.16 9.30
C VAL A 19 -22.42 -3.90 9.70
N THR A 20 -21.91 -2.69 9.47
CA THR A 20 -20.58 -2.28 9.91
C THR A 20 -20.42 -2.44 11.42
N HIS A 21 -21.35 -1.89 12.21
CA HIS A 21 -21.31 -2.00 13.67
C HIS A 21 -21.36 -3.45 14.14
N PHE A 22 -22.30 -4.26 13.63
CA PHE A 22 -22.38 -5.68 13.97
C PHE A 22 -21.09 -6.43 13.61
N MET A 23 -20.59 -6.24 12.38
CA MET A 23 -19.41 -6.95 11.92
C MET A 23 -18.16 -6.53 12.68
N GLN A 24 -18.01 -5.24 13.01
CA GLN A 24 -16.87 -4.74 13.80
C GLN A 24 -16.85 -5.24 15.24
N THR A 25 -18.01 -5.46 15.85
CA THR A 25 -18.14 -5.78 17.28
C THR A 25 -18.33 -7.28 17.56
N ALA A 26 -18.84 -8.05 16.60
CA ALA A 26 -19.15 -9.46 16.82
C ALA A 26 -17.90 -10.35 16.80
N ARG A 27 -17.69 -11.14 17.86
CA ARG A 27 -16.55 -12.08 17.96
C ARG A 27 -16.54 -13.15 16.87
N ILE A 28 -17.71 -13.50 16.32
CA ILE A 28 -17.85 -14.51 15.27
C ILE A 28 -17.15 -14.10 13.96
N THR A 29 -16.92 -12.80 13.76
CA THR A 29 -16.31 -12.27 12.53
C THR A 29 -14.78 -12.11 12.65
N ALA A 30 -14.20 -12.44 13.82
CA ALA A 30 -12.77 -12.26 14.11
C ALA A 30 -11.87 -13.00 13.10
N GLY A 31 -12.24 -14.21 12.67
CA GLY A 31 -11.48 -14.96 11.66
C GLY A 31 -11.46 -14.30 10.26
N LEU A 32 -12.45 -13.47 9.94
CA LEU A 32 -12.47 -12.69 8.69
C LEU A 32 -11.60 -11.44 8.82
N ARG A 33 -11.67 -10.77 9.97
CA ARG A 33 -10.85 -9.61 10.32
C ARG A 33 -9.36 -9.97 10.26
N ASP A 34 -8.94 -10.99 11.00
CA ASP A 34 -7.53 -11.37 11.18
C ASP A 34 -6.86 -11.85 9.87
N ARG A 35 -7.68 -12.21 8.87
CA ARG A 35 -7.22 -12.58 7.53
C ARG A 35 -6.78 -11.38 6.69
N PHE A 36 -7.42 -10.23 6.84
CA PHE A 36 -7.22 -9.06 5.97
C PHE A 36 -6.68 -7.83 6.69
N VAL A 37 -6.76 -7.80 8.02
CA VAL A 37 -6.44 -6.65 8.86
C VAL A 37 -5.76 -7.15 10.13
N ALA A 38 -4.70 -6.48 10.57
CA ALA A 38 -4.21 -6.66 11.93
C ALA A 38 -5.21 -6.00 12.89
N SER A 39 -5.85 -6.80 13.75
CA SER A 39 -6.85 -6.30 14.69
C SER A 39 -6.28 -5.19 15.58
N GLY A 40 -7.10 -4.25 16.02
CA GLY A 40 -6.74 -3.38 17.16
C GLY A 40 -5.87 -2.18 16.82
N ASP A 41 -4.89 -1.90 17.68
CA ASP A 41 -4.08 -0.67 17.65
C ASP A 41 -2.67 -0.87 17.04
N ALA A 42 -1.81 0.13 17.19
CA ALA A 42 -0.43 0.08 16.71
C ALA A 42 0.36 -1.14 17.21
N THR A 43 0.15 -1.55 18.46
CA THR A 43 0.87 -2.68 19.09
C THR A 43 0.51 -3.98 18.41
N ASP A 44 -0.78 -4.19 18.15
CA ASP A 44 -1.26 -5.39 17.48
C ASP A 44 -0.79 -5.45 16.01
N ALA A 45 -0.74 -4.30 15.34
CA ALA A 45 -0.20 -4.19 13.98
C ALA A 45 1.28 -4.60 13.93
N VAL A 46 2.08 -4.15 14.90
CA VAL A 46 3.49 -4.52 15.02
C VAL A 46 3.66 -5.99 15.37
N ALA A 47 2.89 -6.52 16.33
CA ALA A 47 2.92 -7.95 16.67
C ALA A 47 2.59 -8.82 15.45
N ARG A 48 1.62 -8.40 14.62
CA ARG A 48 1.30 -9.08 13.37
C ARG A 48 2.47 -9.01 12.38
N ALA A 49 3.12 -7.86 12.23
CA ALA A 49 4.28 -7.70 11.37
C ALA A 49 5.47 -8.57 11.83
N GLN A 50 5.72 -8.65 13.14
CA GLN A 50 6.76 -9.51 13.72
C GLN A 50 6.48 -10.99 13.42
N ALA A 51 5.23 -11.44 13.56
CA ALA A 51 4.86 -12.81 13.22
C ALA A 51 5.04 -13.12 11.73
N LEU A 52 4.61 -12.21 10.84
CA LEU A 52 4.81 -12.36 9.40
C LEU A 52 6.30 -12.49 9.03
N PHE A 53 7.14 -11.66 9.63
CA PHE A 53 8.57 -11.67 9.35
C PHE A 53 9.25 -12.91 9.91
N ARG A 54 9.04 -13.21 11.20
CA ARG A 54 9.67 -14.35 11.88
C ARG A 54 9.26 -15.70 11.27
N ASP A 55 7.98 -15.87 10.96
CA ASP A 55 7.44 -17.18 10.59
C ASP A 55 7.52 -17.43 9.07
N GLN A 56 7.60 -16.37 8.25
CA GLN A 56 7.50 -16.47 6.78
C GLN A 56 8.49 -15.61 6.00
N GLY A 57 9.33 -14.80 6.65
CA GLY A 57 10.23 -13.84 5.98
C GLY A 57 9.50 -12.69 5.27
N LEU A 58 8.20 -12.50 5.55
CA LEU A 58 7.37 -11.48 4.91
C LEU A 58 7.51 -10.16 5.67
N ARG A 59 7.88 -9.09 4.95
CA ARG A 59 7.93 -7.73 5.47
C ARG A 59 6.53 -7.10 5.48
N SER A 60 6.37 -5.95 6.15
CA SER A 60 5.07 -5.27 6.26
C SER A 60 5.13 -3.80 5.86
N SER A 61 4.08 -3.31 5.21
CA SER A 61 3.73 -1.89 5.08
C SER A 61 2.48 -1.66 5.92
N LEU A 62 2.59 -0.96 7.04
CA LEU A 62 1.47 -0.74 7.95
C LEU A 62 0.60 0.42 7.46
N PHE A 63 -0.71 0.22 7.40
CA PHE A 63 -1.67 1.24 6.96
C PHE A 63 -2.81 1.38 7.96
N TYR A 64 -2.98 2.57 8.52
CA TYR A 64 -4.08 2.83 9.44
C TYR A 64 -5.40 2.99 8.69
N LEU A 65 -6.38 2.17 9.06
CA LEU A 65 -7.77 2.26 8.63
C LEU A 65 -8.51 3.22 9.56
N GLY A 66 -8.42 4.51 9.23
CA GLY A 66 -9.28 5.54 9.79
C GLY A 66 -10.55 5.78 8.99
N GLU A 67 -11.48 6.54 9.56
CA GLU A 67 -12.70 6.98 8.90
C GLU A 67 -12.40 7.89 7.68
N TYR A 68 -13.34 7.98 6.74
CA TYR A 68 -13.28 8.99 5.67
C TYR A 68 -13.40 10.37 6.31
N VAL A 69 -12.34 11.17 6.24
CA VAL A 69 -12.26 12.36 7.06
C VAL A 69 -12.79 13.59 6.36
N ASP A 70 -13.91 14.13 6.87
CA ASP A 70 -14.38 15.48 6.62
C ASP A 70 -14.28 16.38 7.88
N GLN A 71 -13.73 15.86 8.98
CA GLN A 71 -13.61 16.56 10.26
C GLN A 71 -12.14 16.66 10.72
N PRO A 72 -11.64 17.86 11.08
CA PRO A 72 -10.25 18.05 11.52
C PRO A 72 -9.81 17.10 12.65
N ALA A 73 -10.67 16.83 13.63
CA ALA A 73 -10.34 15.94 14.75
C ALA A 73 -10.01 14.50 14.31
N LEU A 74 -10.67 13.99 13.27
CA LEU A 74 -10.37 12.66 12.71
C LEU A 74 -9.08 12.67 11.89
N VAL A 75 -8.69 13.82 11.33
CA VAL A 75 -7.37 13.97 10.68
C VAL A 75 -6.29 13.83 11.74
N ASP A 76 -6.45 14.53 12.86
CA ASP A 76 -5.48 14.49 13.97
C ASP A 76 -5.37 13.08 14.55
N GLU A 77 -6.48 12.35 14.69
CA GLU A 77 -6.48 10.94 15.09
C GLU A 77 -5.70 10.06 14.09
N ASN A 78 -5.93 10.24 12.79
CA ASN A 78 -5.23 9.49 11.75
C ASN A 78 -3.72 9.74 11.75
N VAL A 79 -3.31 10.99 12.00
CA VAL A 79 -1.90 11.38 12.13
C VAL A 79 -1.30 10.74 13.37
N ALA A 80 -1.98 10.85 14.51
CA ALA A 80 -1.55 10.26 15.78
C ALA A 80 -1.41 8.74 15.69
N ALA A 81 -2.33 8.05 15.03
CA ALA A 81 -2.27 6.59 14.84
C ALA A 81 -1.05 6.17 13.99
N LYS A 82 -0.69 6.96 12.97
CA LYS A 82 0.53 6.72 12.17
C LYS A 82 1.79 6.96 12.98
N GLN A 83 1.84 8.03 13.78
CA GLN A 83 2.96 8.26 14.68
C GLN A 83 3.09 7.14 15.73
N ALA A 84 1.98 6.69 16.30
CA ALA A 84 1.96 5.61 17.29
C ALA A 84 2.52 4.31 16.70
N VAL A 85 2.15 3.95 15.47
CA VAL A 85 2.68 2.73 14.84
C VAL A 85 4.16 2.84 14.46
N ILE A 86 4.62 4.03 14.05
CA ILE A 86 6.04 4.29 13.84
C ILE A 86 6.82 4.10 15.14
N GLN A 87 6.33 4.66 16.25
CA GLN A 87 6.98 4.51 17.55
C GLN A 87 6.97 3.05 18.03
N ALA A 88 5.88 2.31 17.80
CA ALA A 88 5.79 0.90 18.15
C ALA A 88 6.75 0.00 17.32
N LEU A 89 7.15 0.43 16.11
CA LEU A 89 8.14 -0.29 15.30
C LEU A 89 9.58 -0.12 15.77
N ARG A 90 9.88 0.90 16.60
CA ARG A 90 11.25 1.19 17.05
C ARG A 90 11.82 0.02 17.85
N GLY A 91 13.07 -0.33 17.57
CA GLY A 91 13.79 -1.41 18.26
C GLY A 91 13.23 -2.82 18.03
N THR A 92 12.25 -2.98 17.13
CA THR A 92 11.67 -4.31 16.84
C THR A 92 12.51 -5.15 15.88
N GLY A 93 13.51 -4.55 15.24
CA GLY A 93 14.28 -5.18 14.16
C GLY A 93 13.50 -5.35 12.85
N LEU A 94 12.35 -4.66 12.70
CA LEU A 94 11.56 -4.62 11.47
C LEU A 94 11.82 -3.34 10.69
N ASP A 95 11.32 -3.33 9.44
CA ASP A 95 11.22 -2.13 8.65
C ASP A 95 10.24 -1.11 9.24
N VAL A 96 10.66 0.15 9.32
CA VAL A 96 9.74 1.27 9.57
C VAL A 96 9.09 1.72 8.25
N HIS A 97 8.07 0.97 7.81
CA HIS A 97 7.38 1.22 6.55
C HIS A 97 5.89 1.46 6.79
N VAL A 98 5.44 2.71 6.59
CA VAL A 98 4.05 3.14 6.85
C VAL A 98 3.46 3.78 5.60
N SER A 99 2.24 3.43 5.29
CA SER A 99 1.48 3.96 4.15
C SER A 99 0.53 5.08 4.59
N VAL A 100 0.37 6.11 3.75
CA VAL A 100 -0.52 7.24 4.02
C VAL A 100 -1.23 7.71 2.74
N ASP A 101 -2.53 7.94 2.87
CA ASP A 101 -3.34 8.63 1.87
C ASP A 101 -3.39 10.14 2.18
N MET A 102 -3.36 11.00 1.15
CA MET A 102 -3.46 12.46 1.26
C MET A 102 -4.77 12.90 1.94
N THR A 103 -5.85 12.19 1.65
CA THR A 103 -7.16 12.47 2.25
C THR A 103 -7.18 12.21 3.76
N GLN A 104 -6.42 11.23 4.25
CA GLN A 104 -6.32 10.92 5.67
C GLN A 104 -5.55 11.97 6.48
N VAL A 105 -4.73 12.79 5.81
CA VAL A 105 -3.95 13.88 6.43
C VAL A 105 -4.58 15.26 6.22
N GLY A 106 -5.80 15.30 5.67
CA GLY A 106 -6.61 16.53 5.60
C GLY A 106 -6.46 17.32 4.31
N HIS A 107 -5.95 16.72 3.22
CA HIS A 107 -5.70 17.43 1.97
C HIS A 107 -6.97 18.06 1.37
N LEU A 108 -8.12 17.42 1.53
CA LEU A 108 -9.41 17.94 1.05
C LEU A 108 -9.96 19.08 1.92
N LEU A 109 -9.46 19.24 3.16
CA LEU A 109 -9.85 20.31 4.06
C LEU A 109 -8.95 21.54 3.85
N ASP A 110 -7.64 21.34 3.92
CA ASP A 110 -6.63 22.36 3.73
C ASP A 110 -5.33 21.70 3.24
N PRO A 111 -4.89 21.96 1.99
CA PRO A 111 -3.62 21.45 1.48
C PRO A 111 -2.41 21.83 2.35
N ALA A 112 -2.42 22.99 3.01
CA ALA A 112 -1.35 23.39 3.91
C ALA A 112 -1.35 22.59 5.22
N LEU A 113 -2.54 22.19 5.71
CA LEU A 113 -2.67 21.27 6.84
C LEU A 113 -2.07 19.90 6.51
N ALA A 114 -2.40 19.36 5.34
CA ALA A 114 -1.83 18.09 4.87
C ALA A 114 -0.31 18.12 4.79
N ALA A 115 0.27 19.22 4.29
CA ALA A 115 1.72 19.41 4.25
C ALA A 115 2.35 19.33 5.65
N ARG A 116 1.80 20.06 6.64
CA ARG A 116 2.28 20.03 8.03
C ARG A 116 2.18 18.64 8.67
N HIS A 117 1.09 17.93 8.40
CA HIS A 117 0.89 16.57 8.91
C HIS A 117 1.86 15.57 8.29
N LEU A 118 2.09 15.63 6.97
CA LEU A 118 3.08 14.77 6.32
C LEU A 118 4.49 15.06 6.81
N ASP A 119 4.84 16.33 7.01
CA ASP A 119 6.10 16.72 7.63
C ASP A 119 6.29 16.05 9.00
N THR A 120 5.28 16.17 9.86
CA THR A 120 5.27 15.59 11.20
C THR A 120 5.45 14.07 11.17
N ILE A 121 4.73 13.38 10.28
CA ILE A 121 4.81 11.91 10.16
C ILE A 121 6.18 11.50 9.60
N ALA A 122 6.69 12.19 8.59
CA ALA A 122 7.97 11.87 7.95
C ALA A 122 9.16 12.11 8.90
N GLU A 123 9.12 13.16 9.72
CA GLU A 123 10.10 13.38 10.79
C GLU A 123 10.02 12.29 11.86
N THR A 124 8.80 11.94 12.28
CA THR A 124 8.58 10.82 13.21
C THR A 124 9.16 9.52 12.63
N LEU A 125 9.01 9.29 11.33
CA LEU A 125 9.53 8.10 10.64
C LEU A 125 11.06 8.10 10.59
N ARG A 126 11.69 9.23 10.27
CA ARG A 126 13.14 9.39 10.31
C ARG A 126 13.68 9.02 11.69
N ASP A 127 13.09 9.55 12.74
CA ASP A 127 13.53 9.32 14.12
C ASP A 127 13.23 7.87 14.55
N GLY A 128 12.12 7.30 14.08
CA GLY A 128 11.77 5.89 14.31
C GLY A 128 12.70 4.91 13.59
N ALA A 129 13.24 5.29 12.44
CA ALA A 129 14.14 4.49 11.63
C ALA A 129 15.61 4.56 12.08
N ALA A 130 15.96 5.42 13.05
CA ALA A 130 17.35 5.63 13.48
C ALA A 130 18.04 4.33 13.94
N ASP A 131 17.30 3.42 14.60
CA ASP A 131 17.79 2.14 15.12
C ASP A 131 17.27 0.94 14.30
N ALA A 132 16.75 1.19 13.10
CA ALA A 132 16.15 0.15 12.26
C ALA A 132 17.23 -0.62 11.47
N PRO A 133 16.92 -1.85 10.98
CA PRO A 133 17.90 -2.69 10.30
C PRO A 133 18.48 -2.01 9.03
N PRO A 134 19.82 -1.98 8.85
CA PRO A 134 20.44 -1.23 7.76
C PRO A 134 20.12 -1.77 6.36
N ASP A 135 19.69 -3.03 6.26
CA ASP A 135 19.28 -3.67 5.01
C ASP A 135 17.78 -3.50 4.70
N GLY A 136 17.04 -2.85 5.59
CA GLY A 136 15.61 -2.60 5.48
C GLY A 136 15.25 -1.43 4.57
N LEU A 137 13.96 -1.32 4.27
CA LEU A 137 13.39 -0.13 3.63
C LEU A 137 12.54 0.61 4.66
N HIS A 138 12.94 1.83 5.01
CA HIS A 138 12.27 2.65 6.01
C HIS A 138 11.75 3.91 5.36
N VAL A 139 10.45 3.95 5.08
CA VAL A 139 9.84 5.05 4.32
C VAL A 139 8.40 5.30 4.75
N LEU A 140 8.01 6.56 4.68
CA LEU A 140 6.61 6.95 4.58
C LEU A 140 6.20 6.85 3.12
N MET A 141 5.40 5.84 2.80
CA MET A 141 4.86 5.65 1.46
C MET A 141 3.62 6.52 1.27
N LEU A 142 3.72 7.52 0.40
CA LEU A 142 2.58 8.32 -0.04
C LEU A 142 1.81 7.50 -1.08
N ASP A 143 0.66 6.99 -0.66
CA ASP A 143 -0.24 6.22 -1.51
C ASP A 143 -0.96 7.15 -2.49
N MET A 144 -1.19 6.63 -3.70
CA MET A 144 -1.78 7.41 -4.78
C MET A 144 -3.26 7.13 -4.91
N GLU A 145 -4.03 8.19 -4.71
CA GLU A 145 -5.50 8.16 -4.70
C GLU A 145 -6.09 8.48 -6.08
N ASP A 146 -7.14 9.29 -6.11
CA ASP A 146 -7.82 9.72 -7.33
C ASP A 146 -6.93 10.66 -8.19
N PRO A 147 -7.08 10.67 -9.53
CA PRO A 147 -6.33 11.57 -10.41
C PRO A 147 -6.32 13.06 -10.01
N SER A 148 -7.35 13.54 -9.30
CA SER A 148 -7.44 14.92 -8.82
C SER A 148 -6.34 15.32 -7.82
N VAL A 149 -5.71 14.36 -7.13
CA VAL A 149 -4.68 14.65 -6.12
C VAL A 149 -3.27 14.20 -6.54
N VAL A 150 -3.09 13.70 -7.77
CA VAL A 150 -1.79 13.20 -8.24
C VAL A 150 -0.70 14.26 -8.17
N ASP A 151 -0.96 15.45 -8.73
CA ASP A 151 0.03 16.53 -8.77
C ASP A 151 0.40 17.01 -7.36
N ALA A 152 -0.59 17.15 -6.48
CA ALA A 152 -0.38 17.55 -5.10
C ALA A 152 0.43 16.52 -4.31
N THR A 153 0.14 15.23 -4.51
CA THR A 153 0.85 14.12 -3.86
C THR A 153 2.31 14.09 -4.29
N ILE A 154 2.59 14.21 -5.60
CA ILE A 154 3.96 14.24 -6.14
C ILE A 154 4.72 15.46 -5.62
N ALA A 155 4.11 16.65 -5.64
CA ALA A 155 4.77 17.87 -5.18
C ALA A 155 5.15 17.80 -3.70
N LEU A 156 4.26 17.26 -2.85
CA LEU A 156 4.54 17.08 -1.42
C LEU A 156 5.59 16.00 -1.17
N HIS A 157 5.52 14.87 -1.88
CA HIS A 157 6.57 13.85 -1.85
C HIS A 157 7.93 14.46 -2.18
N ASP A 158 8.03 15.19 -3.29
CA ASP A 158 9.29 15.74 -3.77
C ASP A 158 9.87 16.75 -2.79
N GLY A 159 9.04 17.62 -2.20
CA GLY A 159 9.47 18.57 -1.17
C GLY A 159 10.00 17.91 0.10
N LEU A 160 9.41 16.79 0.54
CA LEU A 160 9.90 16.01 1.67
C LEU A 160 11.22 15.30 1.32
N ALA A 161 11.30 14.70 0.14
CA ALA A 161 12.50 14.02 -0.35
C ALA A 161 13.69 14.98 -0.55
N ASP A 162 13.46 16.19 -1.06
CA ASP A 162 14.51 17.23 -1.22
C ASP A 162 15.10 17.67 0.12
N ARG A 163 14.35 17.51 1.22
CA ARG A 163 14.81 17.74 2.60
C ARG A 163 15.47 16.52 3.23
N GLY A 164 15.66 15.43 2.48
CA GLY A 164 16.25 14.18 2.95
C GLY A 164 15.35 13.38 3.90
N LEU A 165 14.04 13.62 3.88
CA LEU A 165 13.11 12.81 4.66
C LEU A 165 12.86 11.44 3.99
N PRO A 166 12.70 10.37 4.78
CA PRO A 166 12.50 9.02 4.27
C PRO A 166 11.09 8.84 3.71
N VAL A 167 10.87 9.25 2.47
CA VAL A 167 9.59 9.14 1.78
C VAL A 167 9.70 8.30 0.52
N ALA A 168 8.58 7.69 0.13
CA ALA A 168 8.41 6.94 -1.10
C ALA A 168 7.06 7.30 -1.74
N LEU A 169 6.91 7.01 -3.03
CA LEU A 169 5.74 7.41 -3.79
C LEU A 169 5.07 6.22 -4.48
N THR A 170 3.75 6.17 -4.44
CA THR A 170 2.97 5.25 -5.27
C THR A 170 2.64 5.88 -6.62
N LEU A 171 2.76 5.11 -7.71
CA LEU A 171 2.36 5.50 -9.06
C LEU A 171 1.48 4.42 -9.71
N GLN A 172 0.54 4.85 -10.56
CA GLN A 172 -0.56 4.01 -11.04
C GLN A 172 -0.47 3.72 -12.54
N ALA A 173 -0.18 2.46 -12.91
CA ALA A 173 0.03 2.05 -14.30
C ALA A 173 -1.16 2.29 -15.25
N TYR A 174 -2.38 2.47 -14.75
CA TYR A 174 -3.53 2.78 -15.61
C TYR A 174 -3.54 4.24 -16.13
N LEU A 175 -2.78 5.18 -15.55
CA LEU A 175 -2.76 6.56 -16.04
C LEU A 175 -1.77 6.71 -17.20
N LYS A 176 -2.12 7.55 -18.17
CA LYS A 176 -1.24 7.83 -19.32
C LYS A 176 -0.04 8.69 -18.94
N ARG A 177 -0.17 9.52 -17.89
CA ARG A 177 0.89 10.41 -17.40
C ARG A 177 2.03 9.69 -16.67
N THR A 178 1.77 8.48 -16.15
CA THR A 178 2.66 7.81 -15.20
C THR A 178 4.06 7.52 -15.73
N GLU A 179 4.25 7.36 -17.05
CA GLU A 179 5.59 7.18 -17.61
C GLU A 179 6.47 8.41 -17.37
N ALA A 180 5.93 9.61 -17.60
CA ALA A 180 6.65 10.86 -17.36
C ALA A 180 6.90 11.10 -15.86
N ASP A 181 5.89 10.84 -15.02
CA ASP A 181 6.02 10.97 -13.57
C ASP A 181 7.09 9.98 -13.03
N LEU A 182 7.09 8.73 -13.52
CA LEU A 182 8.08 7.72 -13.14
C LEU A 182 9.50 8.11 -13.58
N ASP A 183 9.67 8.60 -14.80
CA ASP A 183 10.98 9.05 -15.29
C ASP A 183 11.55 10.19 -14.44
N ALA A 184 10.69 11.10 -13.94
CA ALA A 184 11.11 12.13 -13.00
C ALA A 184 11.59 11.54 -11.66
N GLN A 185 10.87 10.56 -11.11
CA GLN A 185 11.25 9.91 -9.85
C GLN A 185 12.49 9.03 -9.99
N ILE A 186 12.68 8.38 -11.14
CA ILE A 186 13.91 7.66 -11.48
C ILE A 186 15.12 8.59 -11.38
N ARG A 187 15.06 9.78 -12.01
CA ARG A 187 16.17 10.75 -11.95
C ARG A 187 16.47 11.25 -10.54
N ARG A 188 15.48 11.24 -9.65
CA ARG A 188 15.61 11.62 -8.23
C ARG A 188 16.20 10.51 -7.36
N GLY A 189 16.27 9.26 -7.86
CA GLY A 189 16.77 8.11 -7.10
C GLY A 189 15.83 7.64 -6.00
N GLY A 190 14.55 8.02 -6.04
CA GLY A 190 13.58 7.69 -5.00
C GLY A 190 13.12 6.23 -5.00
N ALA A 191 12.32 5.86 -3.99
CA ALA A 191 11.61 4.58 -3.97
C ALA A 191 10.19 4.76 -4.52
N VAL A 192 9.78 3.91 -5.46
CA VAL A 192 8.46 3.99 -6.08
C VAL A 192 7.73 2.66 -6.07
N ARG A 193 6.51 2.68 -5.54
CA ARG A 193 5.51 1.61 -5.61
C ARG A 193 4.69 1.74 -6.88
N LEU A 194 4.89 0.83 -7.82
CA LEU A 194 4.05 0.71 -9.00
C LEU A 194 2.85 -0.19 -8.71
N VAL A 195 1.65 0.39 -8.76
CA VAL A 195 0.38 -0.34 -8.70
C VAL A 195 -0.32 -0.31 -10.06
N LYS A 196 -1.35 -1.16 -10.24
CA LYS A 196 -2.25 -1.04 -11.39
C LYS A 196 -3.03 0.29 -11.38
N GLY A 197 -3.49 0.72 -10.21
CA GLY A 197 -4.51 1.76 -10.03
C GLY A 197 -5.88 1.16 -9.68
N ALA A 198 -6.59 1.79 -8.75
CA ALA A 198 -7.86 1.30 -8.18
C ALA A 198 -9.09 2.14 -8.57
N PHE A 199 -8.88 3.36 -9.09
CA PHE A 199 -9.95 4.30 -9.41
C PHE A 199 -10.44 4.16 -10.86
N VAL A 200 -11.59 4.76 -11.15
CA VAL A 200 -12.15 4.80 -12.50
C VAL A 200 -11.66 6.07 -13.18
N GLY A 201 -10.77 5.93 -14.16
CA GLY A 201 -10.32 7.04 -15.00
C GLY A 201 -11.14 7.15 -16.29
N THR A 202 -11.22 8.36 -16.85
CA THR A 202 -11.79 8.57 -18.19
C THR A 202 -10.78 8.13 -19.26
N PRO A 203 -11.23 7.73 -20.48
CA PRO A 203 -10.32 7.41 -21.58
C PRO A 203 -9.37 8.54 -21.97
N ALA A 204 -9.66 9.79 -21.60
CA ALA A 204 -8.77 10.93 -21.84
C ALA A 204 -7.47 10.79 -21.04
N ILE A 205 -7.58 10.47 -19.75
CA ILE A 205 -6.45 10.46 -18.80
C ILE A 205 -5.91 9.05 -18.49
N ALA A 206 -6.70 7.99 -18.75
CA ALA A 206 -6.39 6.63 -18.34
C ALA A 206 -6.58 5.60 -19.46
N TYR A 207 -5.80 4.52 -19.39
CA TYR A 207 -6.05 3.28 -20.11
C TYR A 207 -7.25 2.56 -19.46
N THR A 208 -8.30 2.31 -20.25
CA THR A 208 -9.53 1.66 -19.75
C THR A 208 -9.60 0.17 -20.07
N ARG A 209 -8.88 -0.29 -21.09
CA ARG A 209 -8.81 -1.71 -21.44
C ARG A 209 -7.75 -2.42 -20.62
N ARG A 210 -8.07 -3.62 -20.12
CA ARG A 210 -7.14 -4.44 -19.32
C ARG A 210 -5.84 -4.76 -20.06
N ALA A 211 -5.90 -4.99 -21.37
CA ALA A 211 -4.71 -5.25 -22.18
C ALA A 211 -3.78 -4.04 -22.21
N ASP A 212 -4.34 -2.85 -22.44
CA ASP A 212 -3.58 -1.60 -22.50
C ASP A 212 -2.94 -1.27 -21.14
N ILE A 213 -3.67 -1.47 -20.02
CA ILE A 213 -3.11 -1.30 -18.67
C ILE A 213 -1.95 -2.26 -18.44
N LYS A 214 -2.10 -3.55 -18.79
CA LYS A 214 -1.02 -4.54 -18.63
C LYS A 214 0.20 -4.24 -19.51
N ALA A 215 -0.03 -3.77 -20.73
CA ALA A 215 1.04 -3.33 -21.61
C ALA A 215 1.78 -2.13 -20.99
N ASN A 216 1.06 -1.15 -20.45
CA ASN A 216 1.68 -0.03 -19.77
C ASN A 216 2.43 -0.46 -18.51
N SER A 217 1.87 -1.35 -17.68
CA SER A 217 2.58 -1.90 -16.51
C SER A 217 3.93 -2.52 -16.89
N ARG A 218 4.00 -3.26 -18.00
CA ARG A 218 5.27 -3.83 -18.48
C ARG A 218 6.27 -2.76 -18.90
N ARG A 219 5.83 -1.74 -19.66
CA ARG A 219 6.70 -0.62 -20.03
C ARG A 219 7.26 0.11 -18.80
N LEU A 220 6.41 0.37 -17.81
CA LEU A 220 6.83 1.02 -16.57
C LEU A 220 7.82 0.14 -15.79
N ILE A 221 7.60 -1.18 -15.73
CA ILE A 221 8.58 -2.13 -15.16
C ILE A 221 9.91 -2.06 -15.95
N ASP A 222 9.88 -1.99 -17.28
CA ASP A 222 11.11 -1.86 -18.07
C ASP A 222 11.90 -0.59 -17.73
N ARG A 223 11.20 0.52 -17.47
CA ARG A 223 11.82 1.78 -17.00
C ARG A 223 12.39 1.64 -15.60
N MET A 224 11.61 1.10 -14.66
CA MET A 224 12.02 0.87 -13.26
C MET A 224 13.29 0.02 -13.12
N PHE A 225 13.48 -0.96 -14.02
CA PHE A 225 14.63 -1.87 -14.01
C PHE A 225 15.69 -1.52 -15.08
N SER A 226 15.66 -0.31 -15.62
CA SER A 226 16.65 0.17 -16.58
C SER A 226 18.02 0.43 -15.94
N ALA A 227 19.06 0.52 -16.77
CA ALA A 227 20.40 0.90 -16.31
C ALA A 227 20.43 2.33 -15.74
N GLU A 228 19.61 3.24 -16.29
CA GLU A 228 19.42 4.60 -15.79
C GLU A 228 18.88 4.58 -14.35
N ALA A 229 17.79 3.84 -14.10
CA ALA A 229 17.21 3.70 -12.77
C ALA A 229 18.22 3.13 -11.76
N ARG A 230 18.98 2.11 -12.17
CA ARG A 230 20.01 1.52 -11.31
C ARG A 230 21.11 2.51 -10.97
N ALA A 231 21.60 3.26 -11.97
CA ALA A 231 22.65 4.25 -11.78
C ALA A 231 22.20 5.42 -10.89
N ALA A 232 20.91 5.77 -10.93
CA ALA A 232 20.33 6.82 -10.09
C ALA A 232 20.08 6.39 -8.64
N GLY A 233 20.29 5.11 -8.29
CA GLY A 233 19.99 4.58 -6.96
C GLY A 233 18.49 4.39 -6.69
N PHE A 234 17.66 4.37 -7.73
CA PHE A 234 16.22 4.16 -7.64
C PHE A 234 15.88 2.81 -6.99
N TYR A 235 14.86 2.77 -6.13
CA TYR A 235 14.40 1.53 -5.49
C TYR A 235 13.01 1.12 -6.04
N PRO A 236 12.95 0.09 -6.90
CA PRO A 236 11.69 -0.33 -7.51
C PRO A 236 10.86 -1.23 -6.59
N ILE A 237 9.58 -0.89 -6.42
CA ILE A 237 8.59 -1.70 -5.71
C ILE A 237 7.47 -2.06 -6.67
N VAL A 238 7.24 -3.35 -6.94
CA VAL A 238 6.17 -3.80 -7.85
C VAL A 238 5.02 -4.40 -7.04
N ALA A 239 3.96 -3.61 -6.85
CA ALA A 239 2.77 -4.00 -6.09
C ALA A 239 1.74 -4.68 -7.00
N THR A 240 1.76 -6.01 -7.02
CA THR A 240 0.88 -6.80 -7.89
C THR A 240 0.61 -8.20 -7.35
N HIS A 241 -0.62 -8.65 -7.54
CA HIS A 241 -1.01 -10.04 -7.36
C HIS A 241 -0.95 -10.84 -8.67
N ASP A 242 -0.50 -10.29 -9.79
CA ASP A 242 -0.41 -11.01 -11.07
C ASP A 242 0.93 -11.75 -11.19
N ALA A 243 0.90 -13.08 -11.01
CA ALA A 243 2.06 -13.95 -11.13
C ALA A 243 2.82 -13.82 -12.48
N ARG A 244 2.13 -13.41 -13.56
CA ARG A 244 2.81 -13.18 -14.85
C ARG A 244 3.59 -11.87 -14.84
N LEU A 245 3.12 -10.86 -14.11
CA LEU A 245 3.87 -9.62 -13.92
C LEU A 245 5.03 -9.83 -12.96
N THR A 246 4.87 -10.60 -11.87
CA THR A 246 6.00 -10.89 -10.97
C THR A 246 7.10 -11.66 -11.70
N ALA A 247 6.75 -12.68 -12.52
CA ALA A 247 7.71 -13.40 -13.35
C ALA A 247 8.43 -12.46 -14.35
N TYR A 248 7.67 -11.58 -15.02
CA TYR A 248 8.23 -10.59 -15.93
C TYR A 248 9.20 -9.64 -15.21
N THR A 249 8.82 -9.11 -14.05
CA THR A 249 9.68 -8.24 -13.24
C THR A 249 11.01 -8.90 -12.91
N ARG A 250 11.01 -10.17 -12.49
CA ARG A 250 12.25 -10.91 -12.17
C ARG A 250 13.14 -11.10 -13.40
N GLU A 251 12.54 -11.37 -14.56
CA GLU A 251 13.26 -11.44 -15.83
C GLU A 251 13.96 -10.11 -16.14
N ARG A 252 13.24 -9.00 -16.01
CA ARG A 252 13.80 -7.65 -16.23
C ARG A 252 14.87 -7.28 -15.20
N ALA A 253 14.65 -7.61 -13.93
CA ALA A 253 15.62 -7.42 -12.86
C ALA A 253 16.93 -8.17 -13.16
N ARG A 254 16.85 -9.47 -13.48
CA ARG A 254 18.02 -10.29 -13.85
C ARG A 254 18.73 -9.73 -15.08
N ALA A 255 18.00 -9.37 -16.12
CA ALA A 255 18.56 -8.80 -17.34
C ALA A 255 19.25 -7.44 -17.12
N GLY A 256 18.72 -6.61 -16.20
CA GLY A 256 19.30 -5.32 -15.80
C GLY A 256 20.39 -5.43 -14.72
N GLY A 257 20.71 -6.64 -14.25
CA GLY A 257 21.68 -6.88 -13.19
C GLY A 257 21.26 -6.33 -11.82
N TRP A 258 19.96 -6.32 -11.53
CA TRP A 258 19.41 -6.00 -10.22
C TRP A 258 19.42 -7.25 -9.33
N PRO A 259 20.24 -7.29 -8.27
CA PRO A 259 20.28 -8.45 -7.38
C PRO A 259 18.98 -8.58 -6.58
N PRO A 260 18.55 -9.80 -6.22
CA PRO A 260 17.44 -9.98 -5.28
C PRO A 260 17.69 -9.18 -4.01
N GLY A 261 16.67 -8.44 -3.57
CA GLY A 261 16.72 -7.56 -2.42
C GLY A 261 17.07 -6.10 -2.72
N SER A 262 17.51 -5.75 -3.92
CA SER A 262 17.60 -4.34 -4.35
C SER A 262 16.29 -3.79 -4.93
N TYR A 263 15.22 -4.57 -4.81
CA TYR A 263 13.85 -4.29 -5.22
C TYR A 263 12.93 -5.20 -4.43
N GLU A 264 11.62 -4.92 -4.42
CA GLU A 264 10.66 -5.78 -3.73
C GLU A 264 9.32 -5.90 -4.45
N PHE A 265 8.63 -6.99 -4.13
CA PHE A 265 7.23 -7.20 -4.50
C PHE A 265 6.33 -6.82 -3.35
N GLU A 266 5.19 -6.24 -3.70
CA GLU A 266 4.18 -5.89 -2.73
C GLU A 266 2.83 -6.53 -3.02
N MET A 267 2.15 -6.97 -1.96
CA MET A 267 0.85 -7.62 -2.04
C MET A 267 -0.01 -7.24 -0.84
N LEU A 268 -1.32 -7.23 -1.02
CA LEU A 268 -2.25 -7.10 0.11
C LEU A 268 -2.24 -8.35 1.01
N LEU A 269 -2.27 -8.14 2.32
CA LEU A 269 -2.49 -9.20 3.31
C LEU A 269 -3.75 -10.02 2.99
N GLY A 270 -3.66 -11.35 3.13
CA GLY A 270 -4.78 -12.27 2.89
C GLY A 270 -5.10 -12.55 1.42
N VAL A 271 -4.42 -11.91 0.47
CA VAL A 271 -4.66 -12.04 -0.98
C VAL A 271 -3.50 -12.76 -1.67
N ARG A 272 -3.79 -13.93 -2.27
CA ARG A 272 -2.81 -14.77 -2.98
C ARG A 272 -1.53 -15.08 -2.17
N GLU A 273 -1.65 -15.28 -0.86
CA GLU A 273 -0.51 -15.59 0.01
C GLU A 273 0.41 -16.73 -0.47
N PRO A 274 -0.06 -17.79 -1.16
CA PRO A 274 0.85 -18.79 -1.73
C PRO A 274 1.88 -18.20 -2.71
N LEU A 275 1.51 -17.18 -3.48
CA LEU A 275 2.45 -16.49 -4.38
C LEU A 275 3.50 -15.69 -3.59
N ALA A 276 3.08 -14.97 -2.55
CA ALA A 276 4.00 -14.23 -1.68
C ALA A 276 5.04 -15.16 -1.04
N ARG A 277 4.58 -16.28 -0.46
CA ARG A 277 5.49 -17.28 0.13
C ARG A 277 6.43 -17.92 -0.89
N ALA A 278 5.93 -18.22 -2.10
CA ALA A 278 6.77 -18.76 -3.16
C ALA A 278 7.89 -17.80 -3.55
N LEU A 279 7.58 -16.51 -3.70
CA LEU A 279 8.58 -15.47 -4.00
C LEU A 279 9.63 -15.34 -2.89
N VAL A 280 9.22 -15.35 -1.61
CA VAL A 280 10.18 -15.35 -0.49
C VAL A 280 11.07 -16.59 -0.51
N ALA A 281 10.50 -17.78 -0.72
CA ALA A 281 11.26 -19.03 -0.82
C ALA A 281 12.27 -19.03 -1.99
N GLU A 282 11.99 -18.23 -3.03
CA GLU A 282 12.87 -18.01 -4.18
C GLU A 282 13.88 -16.87 -3.98
N GLY A 283 13.96 -16.32 -2.76
CA GLY A 283 14.93 -15.30 -2.36
C GLY A 283 14.52 -13.85 -2.63
N GLU A 284 13.29 -13.61 -3.07
CA GLU A 284 12.77 -12.26 -3.32
C GLU A 284 12.35 -11.56 -2.02
N ARG A 285 12.51 -10.24 -1.96
CA ARG A 285 11.86 -9.44 -0.90
C ARG A 285 10.38 -9.27 -1.22
N VAL A 286 9.55 -9.63 -0.26
CA VAL A 286 8.09 -9.46 -0.37
C VAL A 286 7.57 -8.73 0.85
N ARG A 287 6.83 -7.66 0.61
CA ARG A 287 6.15 -6.88 1.64
C ARG A 287 4.64 -7.03 1.51
N LEU A 288 3.99 -7.31 2.63
CA LEU A 288 2.54 -7.30 2.73
C LEU A 288 2.05 -5.91 3.14
N TYR A 289 1.09 -5.36 2.42
CA TYR A 289 0.29 -4.24 2.88
C TYR A 289 -0.64 -4.75 3.97
N VAL A 290 -0.42 -4.30 5.20
CA VAL A 290 -1.09 -4.74 6.43
C VAL A 290 -1.92 -3.57 6.95
N PRO A 291 -3.22 -3.55 6.62
CA PRO A 291 -4.16 -2.61 7.24
C PRO A 291 -4.30 -2.93 8.73
N PHE A 292 -4.52 -1.93 9.56
CA PHE A 292 -4.83 -2.07 10.99
C PHE A 292 -5.74 -0.94 11.45
N GLY A 293 -6.36 -1.06 12.61
CA GLY A 293 -7.29 -0.05 13.14
C GLY A 293 -8.73 -0.54 13.27
N ARG A 294 -9.59 0.33 13.77
CA ARG A 294 -10.97 -0.01 14.18
C ARG A 294 -11.91 -0.17 12.98
N ASP A 295 -11.64 0.49 11.86
CA ASP A 295 -12.51 0.51 10.67
C ASP A 295 -12.20 -0.57 9.63
N TRP A 296 -11.99 -1.79 10.11
CA TRP A 296 -11.60 -2.93 9.28
C TRP A 296 -12.69 -3.42 8.32
N TRP A 297 -13.97 -3.24 8.65
CA TRP A 297 -15.07 -3.84 7.91
C TRP A 297 -15.29 -3.23 6.51
N PRO A 298 -15.41 -1.90 6.34
CA PRO A 298 -15.55 -1.29 5.01
C PRO A 298 -14.39 -1.67 4.07
N TYR A 299 -13.17 -1.74 4.62
CA TYR A 299 -12.00 -2.19 3.88
C TYR A 299 -12.13 -3.67 3.45
N SER A 300 -12.41 -4.56 4.39
CA SER A 300 -12.47 -6.01 4.13
C SER A 300 -13.56 -6.39 3.14
N VAL A 301 -14.72 -5.75 3.22
CA VAL A 301 -15.85 -5.97 2.30
C VAL A 301 -15.50 -5.53 0.88
N ARG A 302 -14.80 -4.40 0.70
CA ARG A 302 -14.31 -3.99 -0.63
C ARG A 302 -13.36 -5.04 -1.21
N ARG A 303 -12.43 -5.59 -0.42
CA ARG A 303 -11.48 -6.63 -0.84
C ARG A 303 -12.14 -7.97 -1.18
N ILE A 304 -13.21 -8.33 -0.47
CA ILE A 304 -14.03 -9.49 -0.82
C ILE A 304 -14.84 -9.22 -2.10
N GLY A 305 -15.32 -7.99 -2.29
CA GLY A 305 -16.03 -7.56 -3.49
C GLY A 305 -15.18 -7.56 -4.76
N GLU A 306 -13.87 -7.28 -4.65
CA GLU A 306 -12.93 -7.28 -5.78
C GLU A 306 -12.73 -8.66 -6.41
N ASN A 307 -13.00 -9.75 -5.68
CA ASN A 307 -12.93 -11.11 -6.22
C ASN A 307 -14.09 -11.97 -5.71
N PRO A 308 -15.09 -12.32 -6.55
CA PRO A 308 -16.22 -13.17 -6.16
C PRO A 308 -15.83 -14.54 -5.59
N ALA A 309 -14.64 -15.05 -5.92
CA ALA A 309 -14.12 -16.28 -5.32
C ALA A 309 -13.82 -16.14 -3.81
N ASN A 310 -13.80 -14.92 -3.27
CA ASN A 310 -13.66 -14.66 -1.84
C ASN A 310 -15.02 -14.69 -1.10
N ALA A 311 -16.14 -14.91 -1.79
CA ALA A 311 -17.48 -14.95 -1.19
C ALA A 311 -17.61 -15.97 -0.06
N TRP A 312 -16.93 -17.11 -0.17
CA TRP A 312 -16.97 -18.17 0.86
C TRP A 312 -16.39 -17.71 2.20
N LEU A 313 -15.56 -16.66 2.22
CA LEU A 313 -15.01 -16.07 3.45
C LEU A 313 -16.10 -15.41 4.29
N LEU A 314 -17.10 -14.79 3.64
CA LEU A 314 -18.27 -14.25 4.34
C LEU A 314 -19.10 -15.38 4.93
N THR A 315 -19.38 -16.43 4.16
CA THR A 315 -20.17 -17.57 4.66
C THR A 315 -19.46 -18.28 5.82
N ARG A 316 -18.14 -18.44 5.77
CA ARG A 316 -17.40 -19.10 6.87
C ARG A 316 -17.37 -18.23 8.14
N SER A 317 -17.25 -16.91 7.98
CA SER A 317 -17.28 -15.95 9.09
C SER A 317 -18.61 -15.85 9.83
N LEU A 318 -19.70 -16.34 9.23
CA LEU A 318 -21.05 -16.33 9.80
C LEU A 318 -21.46 -17.68 10.39
N VAL A 319 -20.75 -18.76 10.05
CA VAL A 319 -21.11 -20.14 10.44
C VAL A 319 -20.15 -20.73 11.49
N GLY A 320 -18.96 -20.13 11.69
CA GLY A 320 -17.91 -20.62 12.59
C GLY A 320 -16.85 -21.42 11.85
#